data_AF-A0A7W7G271-F1
#
_entry.id   AF-A0A7W7G271-F1
#
_cell.length_a   1.000
_cell.length_b   1.000
_cell.length_c   1.000
_cell.angle_alpha   90.00
_cell.angle_beta   90.00
_cell.angle_gamma   90.00
#
_symmetry.space_group_name_H-M   'P 1'
#
loop_
_entity.id
_entity.type
_entity.pdbx_description
1 polymer ?
#
loop_
_entity_poly.entity_id
_entity_poly.type
_entity_poly.pdbx_seq_one_letter_code
_entity_poly.pdbx_strand_id
1 'polypeptide(L)'
;MTRATGSNDVVRQRDRFIDGLRALAILGVVSGHWLVGALVETRAGGLRIDSPMRYLEWLHPATWFLQMLGLFFLVGGYTAAQGLHRARARGETDIAWVRRRLWRIGRPVVAATMILAVALPLLGLLGLSAGTARTTVVLFVQPLWFMGVYAVTTSLTPYALRLDRRGGLWVIPAFAAAVAAVDLARFGLDGTPAAVGYLSVLPAWAFAYQLGVAWSSGRVDRRIAGGLLAGGLALFVVLLVVLKYPVSLVSVPGAMRSNSNPPSLMVPALAAIQAGGALLMRERIERLLRRPRVWAVVAALNLSAMSIFCWHQVALVGVSEVARRFGTLPGLGDAPGDGGWVAARLAWYPVLAVVLAGLVVLVRRYEHPVPRGPVQPAKTAASTEPVSH
;
A
#
# COMPACT_ATOMS: atom_id res chain seq x y z
N MET A 1 -40.77 36.99 -10.00
CA MET A 1 -39.98 37.02 -8.75
C MET A 1 -39.58 35.60 -8.38
N THR A 2 -38.44 35.18 -8.91
CA THR A 2 -37.82 33.85 -8.76
C THR A 2 -36.99 33.82 -7.47
N ARG A 3 -37.35 32.95 -6.51
CA ARG A 3 -36.55 32.71 -5.30
C ARG A 3 -35.57 31.58 -5.58
N ALA A 4 -34.28 31.94 -5.58
CA ALA A 4 -33.15 31.04 -5.73
C ALA A 4 -33.14 29.98 -4.62
N THR A 5 -33.05 28.72 -5.04
CA THR A 5 -32.72 27.57 -4.19
C THR A 5 -31.32 27.75 -3.61
N GLY A 6 -31.24 27.85 -2.28
CA GLY A 6 -30.01 28.02 -1.53
C GLY A 6 -29.01 26.90 -1.80
N SER A 7 -27.95 27.27 -2.49
CA SER A 7 -26.66 26.60 -2.51
C SER A 7 -26.01 26.73 -1.14
N ASN A 8 -26.13 25.72 -0.27
CA ASN A 8 -25.23 25.50 0.88
C ASN A 8 -25.53 24.15 1.52
N ASP A 9 -24.91 23.08 1.01
CA ASP A 9 -24.48 21.91 1.80
C ASP A 9 -23.62 20.94 0.97
N VAL A 10 -22.60 21.45 0.27
CA VAL A 10 -21.51 20.60 -0.24
C VAL A 10 -20.52 20.36 0.90
N VAL A 11 -20.99 19.75 2.00
CA VAL A 11 -20.12 18.96 2.86
C VAL A 11 -19.71 17.76 2.04
N ARG A 12 -18.64 17.99 1.28
CA ARG A 12 -18.00 17.14 0.28
C ARG A 12 -17.95 15.69 0.77
N GLN A 13 -18.90 14.87 0.34
CA GLN A 13 -19.02 13.49 0.77
C GLN A 13 -17.75 12.74 0.31
N ARG A 14 -16.94 12.32 1.26
CA ARG A 14 -15.74 11.52 1.02
C ARG A 14 -16.18 10.24 0.33
N ASP A 15 -15.60 9.92 -0.83
CA ASP A 15 -15.98 8.74 -1.61
C ASP A 15 -15.65 7.48 -0.81
N ARG A 16 -16.68 6.89 -0.21
CA ARG A 16 -16.54 5.72 0.66
C ARG A 16 -15.96 4.53 -0.10
N PHE A 17 -16.32 4.36 -1.37
CA PHE A 17 -15.83 3.25 -2.19
C PHE A 17 -14.31 3.32 -2.33
N ILE A 18 -13.77 4.50 -2.62
CA ILE A 18 -12.33 4.73 -2.75
C ILE A 18 -11.59 4.43 -1.43
N ASP A 19 -12.10 4.93 -0.31
CA ASP A 19 -11.50 4.65 1.01
C ASP A 19 -11.63 3.17 1.38
N GLY A 20 -12.72 2.51 0.99
CA GLY A 20 -12.94 1.07 1.16
C GLY A 20 -11.90 0.24 0.39
N LEU A 21 -11.65 0.56 -0.88
CA LEU A 21 -10.61 -0.10 -1.66
C LEU A 21 -9.21 0.14 -1.08
N ARG A 22 -8.91 1.34 -0.59
CA ARG A 22 -7.64 1.59 0.09
C ARG A 22 -7.51 0.76 1.36
N ALA A 23 -8.55 0.69 2.18
CA ALA A 23 -8.55 -0.12 3.40
C ALA A 23 -8.37 -1.60 3.08
N LEU A 24 -9.08 -2.12 2.07
CA LEU A 24 -8.91 -3.49 1.59
C LEU A 24 -7.46 -3.75 1.16
N ALA A 25 -6.86 -2.82 0.41
CA ALA A 25 -5.48 -2.96 -0.03
C ALA A 25 -4.47 -2.98 1.14
N ILE A 26 -4.66 -2.11 2.14
CA ILE A 26 -3.83 -2.09 3.35
C ILE A 26 -3.98 -3.40 4.12
N LEU A 27 -5.21 -3.86 4.35
CA LEU A 27 -5.47 -5.10 5.08
C LEU A 27 -4.88 -6.32 4.36
N GLY A 28 -5.02 -6.40 3.03
CA GLY A 28 -4.42 -7.47 2.24
C GLY A 28 -2.91 -7.53 2.39
N VAL A 29 -2.23 -6.38 2.27
CA VAL A 29 -0.77 -6.29 2.40
C VAL A 29 -0.30 -6.65 3.80
N VAL A 30 -0.92 -6.09 4.84
CA VAL A 30 -0.56 -6.38 6.24
C VAL A 30 -0.79 -7.86 6.56
N SER A 31 -1.94 -8.41 6.16
CA SER A 31 -2.26 -9.83 6.34
C SER A 31 -1.29 -10.72 5.56
N GLY A 32 -0.90 -10.33 4.35
CA GLY A 32 0.10 -11.02 3.57
C GLY A 32 1.45 -11.06 4.26
N HIS A 33 1.93 -9.93 4.76
CA HIS A 33 3.22 -9.88 5.46
C HIS A 33 3.21 -10.66 6.79
N TRP A 34 2.09 -10.68 7.52
CA TRP A 34 1.97 -11.50 8.73
C TRP A 34 1.92 -13.00 8.45
N LEU A 35 1.30 -13.41 7.34
CA LEU A 35 1.23 -14.82 6.97
C LEU A 35 2.54 -15.32 6.38
N VAL A 36 3.13 -14.55 5.45
CA VAL A 36 4.29 -14.95 4.64
C VAL A 36 5.62 -14.70 5.35
N GLY A 37 5.66 -13.78 6.32
CA GLY A 37 6.83 -13.51 7.15
C GLY A 37 6.86 -14.44 8.37
N ALA A 38 7.27 -15.69 8.20
CA ALA A 38 7.48 -16.56 9.34
C ALA A 38 8.70 -16.10 10.14
N LEU A 39 8.61 -16.20 11.46
CA LEU A 39 9.73 -15.93 12.38
C LEU A 39 10.06 -17.23 13.08
N VAL A 40 11.28 -17.72 12.86
CA VAL A 40 11.77 -18.99 13.41
C VAL A 40 12.87 -18.69 14.41
N GLU A 41 12.82 -19.37 15.55
CA GLU A 41 13.85 -19.30 16.57
C GLU A 41 15.16 -19.94 16.10
N THR A 42 16.28 -19.24 16.35
CA THR A 42 17.61 -19.76 16.01
C THR A 42 18.27 -20.42 17.21
N ARG A 43 19.16 -21.38 16.95
CA ARG A 43 19.97 -22.06 17.99
C ARG A 43 20.87 -21.11 18.79
N ALA A 44 21.27 -19.99 18.19
CA ALA A 44 22.09 -18.96 18.83
C ALA A 44 21.23 -17.93 19.62
N GLY A 45 19.92 -18.15 19.72
CA GLY A 45 18.98 -17.21 20.31
C GLY A 45 18.48 -16.15 19.33
N GLY A 46 17.24 -15.71 19.53
CA GLY A 46 16.53 -14.74 18.70
C GLY A 46 15.88 -15.29 17.44
N LEU A 47 15.23 -14.38 16.72
CA LEU A 47 14.32 -14.67 15.61
C LEU A 47 14.98 -14.38 14.26
N ARG A 48 14.83 -15.33 13.34
CA ARG A 48 15.20 -15.18 11.93
C ARG A 48 13.95 -15.25 11.07
N ILE A 49 13.90 -14.40 10.04
CA ILE A 49 12.87 -14.51 9.01
C ILE A 49 13.00 -15.82 8.21
N ASP A 50 11.87 -16.47 8.01
CA ASP A 50 11.66 -17.58 7.07
C ASP A 50 10.36 -17.35 6.31
N SER A 51 9.97 -18.27 5.42
CA SER A 51 8.71 -18.15 4.69
C SER A 51 7.99 -19.49 4.55
N PRO A 52 6.68 -19.57 4.90
CA PRO A 52 5.88 -20.77 4.64
C PRO A 52 5.81 -21.10 3.15
N MET A 53 5.99 -20.11 2.27
CA MET A 53 5.92 -20.28 0.82
C MET A 53 7.02 -21.22 0.27
N ARG A 54 8.09 -21.44 1.04
CA ARG A 54 9.14 -22.41 0.70
C ARG A 54 8.71 -23.86 0.93
N TYR A 55 7.82 -24.09 1.90
CA TYR A 55 7.43 -25.42 2.36
C TYR A 55 6.02 -25.81 1.90
N LEU A 56 5.14 -24.82 1.74
CA LEU A 56 3.71 -24.99 1.49
C LEU A 56 3.35 -24.39 0.12
N GLU A 57 3.63 -25.12 -0.97
CA GLU A 57 3.33 -24.66 -2.33
C GLU A 57 1.84 -24.41 -2.55
N TRP A 58 0.98 -25.17 -1.87
CA TRP A 58 -0.48 -24.97 -1.89
C TRP A 58 -0.92 -23.59 -1.36
N LEU A 59 -0.05 -22.88 -0.64
CA LEU A 59 -0.30 -21.52 -0.15
C LEU A 59 -0.03 -20.45 -1.21
N HIS A 60 0.68 -20.76 -2.30
CA HIS A 60 1.04 -19.78 -3.34
C HIS A 60 -0.18 -19.03 -3.92
N PRO A 61 -1.34 -19.66 -4.20
CA PRO A 61 -2.52 -18.95 -4.69
C PRO A 61 -3.09 -17.93 -3.69
N ALA A 62 -2.85 -18.08 -2.38
CA ALA A 62 -3.28 -17.09 -1.39
C ALA A 62 -2.65 -15.71 -1.66
N THR A 63 -1.46 -15.68 -2.28
CA THR A 63 -0.78 -14.43 -2.66
C THR A 63 -1.59 -13.60 -3.66
N TRP A 64 -2.48 -14.21 -4.45
CA TRP A 64 -3.31 -13.48 -5.43
C TRP A 64 -4.33 -12.57 -4.74
N PHE A 65 -4.77 -12.96 -3.55
CA PHE A 65 -5.71 -12.22 -2.72
C PHE A 65 -5.01 -11.31 -1.69
N LEU A 66 -3.80 -11.68 -1.26
CA LEU A 66 -3.05 -10.89 -0.28
C LEU A 66 -2.24 -9.77 -0.95
N GLN A 67 -1.80 -9.97 -2.20
CA GLN A 67 -1.10 -8.96 -2.99
C GLN A 67 -2.08 -7.96 -3.60
N MET A 68 -2.48 -6.98 -2.79
CA MET A 68 -3.44 -5.94 -3.19
C MET A 68 -2.75 -4.62 -3.60
N LEU A 69 -1.46 -4.66 -3.90
CA LEU A 69 -0.66 -3.50 -4.28
C LEU A 69 -1.17 -2.82 -5.57
N GLY A 70 -1.72 -3.60 -6.52
CA GLY A 70 -2.36 -3.07 -7.73
C GLY A 70 -3.54 -2.16 -7.40
N LEU A 71 -4.45 -2.61 -6.52
CA LEU A 71 -5.56 -1.77 -6.03
C LEU A 71 -5.07 -0.54 -5.26
N PHE A 72 -3.99 -0.65 -4.49
CA PHE A 72 -3.40 0.50 -3.81
C PHE A 72 -2.94 1.58 -4.80
N PHE A 73 -2.23 1.18 -5.86
CA PHE A 73 -1.79 2.11 -6.91
C PHE A 73 -2.98 2.68 -7.70
N LEU A 74 -4.01 1.89 -8.00
CA LEU A 74 -5.26 2.35 -8.62
C LEU A 74 -5.91 3.48 -7.81
N VAL A 75 -6.16 3.24 -6.52
CA VAL A 75 -6.73 4.25 -5.62
C VAL A 75 -5.77 5.43 -5.46
N GLY A 76 -4.47 5.17 -5.46
CA GLY A 76 -3.41 6.15 -5.49
C GLY A 76 -3.57 7.14 -6.64
N GLY A 77 -3.61 6.63 -7.88
CA GLY A 77 -3.76 7.41 -9.10
C GLY A 77 -5.05 8.20 -9.13
N TYR A 78 -6.18 7.58 -8.77
CA TYR A 78 -7.47 8.26 -8.68
C TYR A 78 -7.42 9.46 -7.72
N THR A 79 -6.94 9.23 -6.49
CA THR A 79 -6.93 10.29 -5.47
C THR A 79 -5.86 11.36 -5.71
N ALA A 80 -4.76 11.00 -6.37
CA ALA A 80 -3.73 11.93 -6.79
C ALA A 80 -4.22 12.85 -7.91
N ALA A 81 -4.85 12.30 -8.95
CA ALA A 81 -5.46 13.07 -10.04
C ALA A 81 -6.48 14.08 -9.52
N GLN A 82 -7.45 13.62 -8.70
CA GLN A 82 -8.44 14.50 -8.08
C GLN A 82 -7.81 15.53 -7.14
N GLY A 83 -6.78 15.11 -6.38
CA GLY A 83 -6.06 15.98 -5.46
C GLY A 83 -5.33 17.12 -6.18
N LEU A 84 -4.67 16.81 -7.30
CA LEU A 84 -3.93 17.76 -8.12
C LEU A 84 -4.88 18.71 -8.87
N HIS A 85 -5.99 18.19 -9.42
CA HIS A 85 -7.00 19.03 -10.07
C HIS A 85 -7.55 20.09 -9.11
N ARG A 86 -7.89 19.69 -7.89
CA ARG A 86 -8.33 20.64 -6.84
C ARG A 86 -7.25 21.62 -6.41
N ALA A 87 -5.97 21.21 -6.42
CA ALA A 87 -4.86 22.08 -6.06
C ALA A 87 -4.67 23.17 -7.12
N ARG A 88 -4.68 22.80 -8.41
CA ARG A 88 -4.66 23.74 -9.52
C ARG A 88 -5.83 24.72 -9.49
N ALA A 89 -7.04 24.23 -9.17
CA ALA A 89 -8.22 25.09 -9.01
C ALA A 89 -8.09 26.13 -7.87
N ARG A 90 -7.19 25.91 -6.91
CA ARG A 90 -6.84 26.87 -5.85
C ARG A 90 -5.61 27.72 -6.17
N GLY A 91 -5.14 27.72 -7.42
CA GLY A 91 -3.96 28.48 -7.85
C GLY A 91 -2.62 27.89 -7.39
N GLU A 92 -2.59 26.64 -6.95
CA GLU A 92 -1.36 26.01 -6.47
C GLU A 92 -0.51 25.41 -7.60
N THR A 93 0.81 25.56 -7.52
CA THR A 93 1.75 24.95 -8.47
C THR A 93 1.86 23.42 -8.27
N ASP A 94 2.11 22.70 -9.38
CA ASP A 94 2.29 21.24 -9.35
C ASP A 94 3.43 20.81 -8.41
N ILE A 95 4.53 21.56 -8.40
CA ILE A 95 5.69 21.28 -7.55
C ILE A 95 5.34 21.41 -6.07
N ALA A 96 4.61 22.47 -5.69
CA ALA A 96 4.18 22.64 -4.31
C ALA A 96 3.27 21.49 -3.86
N TRP A 97 2.40 21.01 -4.75
CA TRP A 97 1.51 19.89 -4.47
C TRP A 97 2.28 18.58 -4.28
N VAL A 98 3.20 18.26 -5.21
CA VAL A 98 4.07 17.08 -5.13
C VAL A 98 4.89 17.11 -3.85
N ARG A 99 5.55 18.23 -3.55
CA ARG A 99 6.38 18.40 -2.35
C ARG A 99 5.59 18.09 -1.08
N ARG A 100 4.39 18.66 -0.91
CA ARG A 100 3.57 18.37 0.28
C ARG A 100 3.11 16.92 0.35
N ARG A 101 2.82 16.30 -0.79
CA ARG A 101 2.42 14.89 -0.85
C ARG A 101 3.57 13.97 -0.45
N LEU A 102 4.78 14.23 -0.95
CA LEU A 102 6.00 13.50 -0.59
C LEU A 102 6.34 13.67 0.88
N TRP A 103 6.29 14.90 1.42
CA TRP A 103 6.52 15.13 2.85
C TRP A 103 5.57 14.34 3.74
N ARG A 104 4.30 14.23 3.36
CA ARG A 104 3.31 13.45 4.11
C ARG A 104 3.59 11.95 4.08
N ILE A 105 4.16 11.43 2.99
CA ILE A 105 4.55 10.03 2.85
C ILE A 105 5.84 9.76 3.63
N GLY A 106 6.84 10.63 3.48
CA GLY A 106 8.17 10.43 4.07
C GLY A 106 8.22 10.66 5.58
N ARG A 107 7.41 11.58 6.13
CA ARG A 107 7.50 11.93 7.56
C ARG A 107 7.27 10.74 8.50
N PRO A 108 6.20 9.91 8.35
CA PRO A 108 6.02 8.73 9.19
C PRO A 108 7.17 7.73 9.06
N VAL A 109 7.72 7.56 7.85
CA VAL A 109 8.86 6.66 7.60
C VAL A 109 10.09 7.15 8.34
N VAL A 110 10.45 8.43 8.22
CA VAL A 110 11.59 9.02 8.94
C VAL A 110 11.40 8.92 10.45
N ALA A 111 10.20 9.22 10.96
CA ALA A 111 9.90 9.11 12.38
C ALA A 111 10.08 7.67 12.88
N ALA A 112 9.53 6.67 12.18
CA ALA A 112 9.69 5.26 12.52
C ALA A 112 11.15 4.81 12.45
N THR A 113 11.90 5.23 11.43
CA THR A 113 13.33 4.94 11.31
C THR A 113 14.11 5.49 12.49
N MET A 114 13.87 6.75 12.89
CA MET A 114 14.55 7.35 14.04
C MET A 114 14.21 6.64 15.35
N ILE A 115 12.94 6.27 15.55
CA ILE A 115 12.53 5.52 16.73
C ILE A 115 13.23 4.16 16.77
N LEU A 116 13.25 3.41 15.66
CA LEU A 116 13.92 2.10 15.61
C LEU A 116 15.44 2.22 15.77
N ALA A 117 16.06 3.26 15.20
CA ALA A 117 17.49 3.51 15.33
C ALA A 117 17.93 3.71 16.78
N VAL A 118 17.07 4.28 17.63
CA VAL A 118 17.31 4.44 19.06
C VAL A 118 16.85 3.21 19.86
N ALA A 119 15.68 2.67 19.55
CA ALA A 119 15.07 1.60 20.33
C ALA A 119 15.84 0.27 20.21
N LEU A 120 16.32 -0.09 19.02
CA LEU A 120 16.99 -1.39 18.83
C LEU A 120 18.31 -1.51 19.60
N PRO A 121 19.21 -0.51 19.61
CA PRO A 121 20.39 -0.55 20.47
C PRO A 121 20.05 -0.63 21.96
N LEU A 122 19.07 0.17 22.43
CA LEU A 122 18.64 0.14 23.83
C LEU A 122 18.07 -1.23 24.22
N LEU A 123 17.26 -1.85 23.35
CA LEU A 123 16.76 -3.20 23.56
C LEU A 123 17.90 -4.23 23.53
N GLY A 124 18.95 -4.00 22.72
CA GLY A 124 20.16 -4.81 22.73
C GLY A 124 20.87 -4.79 24.09
N LEU A 125 20.95 -3.62 24.74
CA LEU A 125 21.47 -3.50 26.11
C LEU A 125 20.60 -4.24 27.14
N LEU A 126 19.30 -4.41 26.85
CA LEU A 126 18.35 -5.17 27.66
C LEU A 126 18.27 -6.66 27.27
N GLY A 127 19.20 -7.15 26.44
CA GLY A 127 19.32 -8.56 26.09
C GLY A 127 18.61 -8.99 24.79
N LEU A 128 18.12 -8.07 23.97
CA LEU A 128 17.62 -8.40 22.63
C LEU A 128 18.76 -8.94 21.76
N SER A 129 18.58 -10.11 21.15
CA SER A 129 19.63 -10.68 20.32
C SER A 129 19.89 -9.84 19.07
N ALA A 130 21.14 -9.78 18.64
CA ALA A 130 21.53 -9.11 17.39
C ALA A 130 20.81 -9.71 16.16
N GLY A 131 20.48 -11.01 16.22
CA GLY A 131 19.68 -11.70 15.20
C GLY A 131 18.26 -11.13 15.08
N THR A 132 17.55 -10.99 16.21
CA THR A 132 16.21 -10.38 16.22
C THR A 132 16.27 -8.92 15.79
N ALA A 133 17.28 -8.15 16.24
CA ALA A 133 17.46 -6.77 15.82
C ALA A 133 17.65 -6.64 14.30
N ARG A 134 18.53 -7.46 13.71
CA ARG A 134 18.72 -7.53 12.25
C ARG A 134 17.43 -7.90 11.53
N THR A 135 16.71 -8.91 12.01
CA THR A 135 15.42 -9.33 11.43
C THR A 135 14.41 -8.19 11.47
N THR A 136 14.33 -7.44 12.57
CA THR A 136 13.45 -6.27 12.70
C THR A 136 13.80 -5.20 11.66
N VAL A 137 15.08 -4.88 11.47
CA VAL A 137 15.52 -3.91 10.46
C VAL A 137 15.17 -4.37 9.05
N VAL A 138 15.47 -5.63 8.71
CA VAL A 138 15.15 -6.19 7.39
C VAL A 138 13.65 -6.11 7.12
N LEU A 139 12.81 -6.54 8.05
CA LEU A 139 11.35 -6.51 7.91
C LEU A 139 10.75 -5.10 7.89
N PHE A 140 11.42 -4.13 8.52
CA PHE A 140 11.03 -2.73 8.45
C PHE A 140 11.42 -2.09 7.12
N VAL A 141 12.65 -2.32 6.65
CA VAL A 141 13.20 -1.67 5.44
C VAL A 141 12.65 -2.29 4.17
N GLN A 142 12.46 -3.62 4.13
CA GLN A 142 12.08 -4.33 2.93
C GLN A 142 10.77 -3.81 2.31
N PRO A 143 9.68 -3.52 3.04
CA PRO A 143 8.47 -2.95 2.42
C PRO A 143 8.67 -1.53 1.84
N LEU A 144 9.69 -0.78 2.28
CA LEU A 144 9.86 0.64 1.93
C LEU A 144 10.15 0.86 0.43
N TRP A 145 10.68 -0.12 -0.30
CA TRP A 145 10.92 0.04 -1.75
C TRP A 145 9.63 0.38 -2.49
N PHE A 146 8.51 -0.26 -2.11
CA PHE A 146 7.20 0.00 -2.69
C PHE A 146 6.75 1.43 -2.40
N MET A 147 7.02 1.94 -1.19
CA MET A 147 6.73 3.33 -0.84
C MET A 147 7.55 4.30 -1.70
N GLY A 148 8.81 3.95 -2.00
CA GLY A 148 9.65 4.67 -2.95
C GLY A 148 9.03 4.72 -4.36
N VAL A 149 8.59 3.58 -4.89
CA VAL A 149 7.88 3.53 -6.18
C VAL A 149 6.60 4.36 -6.14
N TYR A 150 5.81 4.25 -5.07
CA TYR A 150 4.58 5.03 -4.89
C TYR A 150 4.85 6.54 -4.83
N ALA A 151 5.94 6.96 -4.18
CA ALA A 151 6.39 8.35 -4.17
C ALA A 151 6.77 8.83 -5.57
N VAL A 152 7.50 8.02 -6.35
CA VAL A 152 7.87 8.33 -7.73
C VAL A 152 6.63 8.46 -8.62
N THR A 153 5.73 7.46 -8.64
CA THR A 153 4.52 7.53 -9.47
C THR A 153 3.61 8.69 -9.06
N THR A 154 3.51 8.98 -7.75
CA THR A 154 2.77 10.14 -7.25
C THR A 154 3.38 11.46 -7.70
N SER A 155 4.71 11.56 -7.75
CA SER A 155 5.40 12.74 -8.26
C SER A 155 5.17 12.95 -9.75
N LEU A 156 4.98 11.85 -10.49
CA LEU A 156 4.68 11.85 -11.92
C LEU A 156 3.20 12.11 -12.25
N THR A 157 2.33 12.39 -11.26
CA THR A 157 0.90 12.68 -11.49
C THR A 157 0.63 13.76 -12.56
N PRO A 158 1.37 14.90 -12.59
CA PRO A 158 1.17 15.89 -13.66
C PRO A 158 1.38 15.32 -15.07
N TYR A 159 2.34 14.41 -15.24
CA TYR A 159 2.63 13.73 -16.49
C TYR A 159 1.59 12.64 -16.78
N ALA A 160 1.19 11.86 -15.78
CA ALA A 160 0.11 10.87 -15.91
C ALA A 160 -1.21 11.50 -16.40
N LEU A 161 -1.54 12.71 -15.93
CA LEU A 161 -2.68 13.49 -16.43
C LEU A 161 -2.49 14.04 -17.85
N ARG A 162 -1.24 14.30 -18.28
CA ARG A 162 -0.95 14.68 -19.67
C ARG A 162 -1.06 13.48 -20.60
N LEU A 163 -0.53 12.32 -20.17
CA LEU A 163 -0.66 11.06 -20.88
C LEU A 163 -2.13 10.65 -21.03
N ASP A 164 -2.93 10.74 -19.95
CA ASP A 164 -4.37 10.43 -20.00
C ASP A 164 -5.13 11.31 -21.00
N ARG A 165 -4.78 12.59 -21.09
CA ARG A 165 -5.42 13.52 -22.03
C ARG A 165 -5.04 13.26 -23.49
N ARG A 166 -3.80 12.82 -23.75
CA ARG A 166 -3.29 12.59 -25.11
C ARG A 166 -3.58 11.19 -25.65
N GLY A 167 -3.32 10.17 -24.84
CA GLY A 167 -3.45 8.76 -25.22
C GLY A 167 -4.69 8.07 -24.69
N GLY A 168 -5.45 8.69 -23.78
CA GLY A 168 -6.64 8.09 -23.19
C GLY A 168 -6.37 6.72 -22.57
N LEU A 169 -7.26 5.76 -22.85
CA LEU A 169 -7.17 4.40 -22.32
C LEU A 169 -6.00 3.59 -22.90
N TRP A 170 -5.43 3.97 -24.06
CA TRP A 170 -4.33 3.24 -24.70
C TRP A 170 -3.00 3.32 -23.93
N VAL A 171 -2.86 4.30 -23.04
CA VAL A 171 -1.68 4.43 -22.17
C VAL A 171 -1.59 3.24 -21.18
N ILE A 172 -2.73 2.70 -20.76
CA ILE A 172 -2.79 1.61 -19.79
C ILE A 172 -2.16 0.32 -20.36
N PRO A 173 -2.62 -0.23 -21.50
CA PRO A 173 -1.97 -1.40 -22.08
C PRO A 173 -0.53 -1.13 -22.55
N ALA A 174 -0.15 0.11 -22.87
CA ALA A 174 1.24 0.44 -23.19
C ALA A 174 2.20 0.17 -22.01
N PHE A 175 1.78 0.44 -20.77
CA PHE A 175 2.58 0.06 -19.59
C PHE A 175 2.68 -1.45 -19.41
N ALA A 176 1.60 -2.21 -19.67
CA ALA A 176 1.65 -3.67 -19.65
C ALA A 176 2.56 -4.21 -20.76
N ALA A 177 2.54 -3.61 -21.96
CA ALA A 177 3.41 -3.98 -23.07
C ALA A 177 4.90 -3.72 -22.75
N ALA A 178 5.21 -2.63 -22.05
CA ALA A 178 6.57 -2.36 -21.58
C ALA A 178 7.05 -3.42 -20.58
N VAL A 179 6.19 -3.87 -19.66
CA VAL A 179 6.51 -5.01 -18.77
C VAL A 179 6.70 -6.29 -19.57
N ALA A 180 5.84 -6.56 -20.56
CA ALA A 180 5.94 -7.74 -21.42
C ALA A 180 7.26 -7.76 -22.21
N ALA A 181 7.72 -6.63 -22.72
CA ALA A 181 9.00 -6.51 -23.41
C ALA A 181 10.19 -6.79 -22.47
N VAL A 182 10.14 -6.29 -21.24
CA VAL A 182 11.15 -6.58 -20.22
C VAL A 182 11.14 -8.06 -19.85
N ASP A 183 9.98 -8.67 -19.67
CA ASP A 183 9.87 -10.10 -19.37
C ASP A 183 10.32 -10.97 -20.55
N LEU A 184 10.06 -10.58 -21.79
CA LEU A 184 10.57 -11.26 -22.97
C LEU A 184 12.11 -11.22 -23.01
N ALA A 185 12.72 -10.09 -22.70
CA ALA A 185 14.18 -10.01 -22.59
C ALA A 185 14.70 -10.90 -21.45
N ARG A 186 14.10 -10.81 -20.25
CA ARG A 186 14.53 -11.58 -19.07
C ARG A 186 14.40 -13.09 -19.23
N PHE A 187 13.37 -13.55 -19.93
CA PHE A 187 13.00 -14.97 -19.96
C PHE A 187 13.21 -15.62 -21.34
N GLY A 188 13.38 -14.84 -22.39
CA GLY A 188 13.52 -15.33 -23.77
C GLY A 188 14.90 -15.12 -24.37
N LEU A 189 15.79 -14.33 -23.75
CA LEU A 189 17.15 -14.08 -24.24
C LEU A 189 18.19 -14.56 -23.22
N ASP A 190 19.04 -15.49 -23.65
CA ASP A 190 20.14 -15.99 -22.84
C ASP A 190 21.16 -14.87 -22.54
N GLY A 191 21.69 -14.86 -21.31
CA GLY A 191 22.70 -13.89 -20.88
C GLY A 191 22.17 -12.49 -20.53
N THR A 192 20.84 -12.28 -20.52
CA THR A 192 20.27 -10.99 -20.12
C THR A 192 20.64 -10.63 -18.68
N PRO A 193 21.24 -9.44 -18.43
CA PRO A 193 21.58 -9.03 -17.08
C PRO A 193 20.36 -8.96 -16.17
N ALA A 194 20.45 -9.49 -14.96
CA ALA A 194 19.35 -9.44 -13.98
C ALA A 194 18.83 -8.01 -13.72
N ALA A 195 19.72 -7.01 -13.88
CA ALA A 195 19.41 -5.59 -13.75
C ALA A 195 18.30 -5.12 -14.72
N VAL A 196 18.20 -5.72 -15.92
CA VAL A 196 17.19 -5.38 -16.93
C VAL A 196 15.77 -5.55 -16.37
N GLY A 197 15.57 -6.52 -15.48
CA GLY A 197 14.26 -6.72 -14.87
C GLY A 197 13.78 -5.53 -14.05
N TYR A 198 14.66 -4.72 -13.47
CA TYR A 198 14.22 -3.54 -12.71
C TYR A 198 13.59 -2.46 -13.60
N LEU A 199 13.76 -2.52 -14.93
CA LEU A 199 13.06 -1.65 -15.87
C LEU A 199 11.54 -1.86 -15.85
N SER A 200 11.05 -3.05 -15.44
CA SER A 200 9.61 -3.33 -15.32
C SER A 200 8.98 -2.69 -14.08
N VAL A 201 9.78 -2.25 -13.08
CA VAL A 201 9.27 -1.77 -11.80
C VAL A 201 8.30 -0.61 -11.98
N LEU A 202 8.73 0.47 -12.64
CA LEU A 202 7.86 1.63 -12.84
C LEU A 202 6.65 1.30 -13.73
N PRO A 203 6.81 0.69 -14.93
CA PRO A 203 5.68 0.34 -15.79
C PRO A 203 4.63 -0.56 -15.12
N ALA A 204 5.04 -1.60 -14.39
CA ALA A 204 4.11 -2.55 -13.76
C ALA A 204 3.16 -1.87 -12.78
N TRP A 205 3.68 -0.92 -11.99
CA TRP A 205 2.87 -0.18 -11.03
C TRP A 205 2.19 1.05 -11.65
N ALA A 206 2.81 1.67 -12.66
CA ALA A 206 2.22 2.74 -13.45
C ALA A 206 0.98 2.29 -14.21
N PHE A 207 0.89 1.01 -14.63
CA PHE A 207 -0.33 0.42 -15.20
C PHE A 207 -1.56 0.68 -14.31
N ALA A 208 -1.51 0.23 -13.06
CA ALA A 208 -2.62 0.36 -12.13
C ALA A 208 -2.85 1.83 -11.73
N TYR A 209 -1.76 2.59 -11.54
CA TYR A 209 -1.84 4.01 -11.23
C TYR A 209 -2.53 4.81 -12.35
N GLN A 210 -2.14 4.59 -13.60
CA GLN A 210 -2.70 5.24 -14.77
C GLN A 210 -4.17 4.83 -14.99
N LEU A 211 -4.51 3.56 -14.73
CA LEU A 211 -5.92 3.12 -14.71
C LEU A 211 -6.74 3.91 -13.68
N GLY A 212 -6.18 4.16 -12.50
CA GLY A 212 -6.78 5.03 -11.48
C GLY A 212 -6.98 6.47 -11.96
N VAL A 213 -5.99 7.04 -12.67
CA VAL A 213 -6.09 8.37 -13.28
C VAL A 213 -7.21 8.39 -14.32
N ALA A 214 -7.24 7.45 -15.26
CA ALA A 214 -8.27 7.35 -16.29
C ALA A 214 -9.67 7.18 -15.69
N TRP A 215 -9.79 6.40 -14.63
CA TRP A 215 -11.05 6.24 -13.90
C TRP A 215 -11.50 7.56 -13.24
N SER A 216 -10.58 8.36 -12.68
CA SER A 216 -10.93 9.68 -12.14
C SER A 216 -11.41 10.67 -13.20
N SER A 217 -10.93 10.51 -14.44
CA SER A 217 -11.38 11.26 -15.62
C SER A 217 -12.72 10.76 -16.19
N GLY A 218 -13.38 9.78 -15.55
CA GLY A 218 -14.65 9.22 -16.02
C GLY A 218 -14.53 8.28 -17.23
N ARG A 219 -13.32 7.85 -17.60
CA ARG A 219 -13.08 7.02 -18.79
C ARG A 219 -13.32 5.54 -18.57
N VAL A 220 -13.46 5.09 -17.33
CA VAL A 220 -13.62 3.67 -16.98
C VAL A 220 -15.07 3.44 -16.58
N ASP A 221 -15.85 2.92 -17.51
CA ASP A 221 -17.23 2.51 -17.29
C ASP A 221 -17.33 1.02 -16.90
N ARG A 222 -18.57 0.52 -16.80
CA ARG A 222 -18.83 -0.89 -16.46
C ARG A 222 -18.33 -1.86 -17.55
N ARG A 223 -18.35 -1.47 -18.83
CA ARG A 223 -17.88 -2.31 -19.95
C ARG A 223 -16.38 -2.49 -19.89
N ILE A 224 -15.65 -1.40 -19.67
CA ILE A 224 -14.19 -1.41 -19.50
C ILE A 224 -13.81 -2.18 -18.24
N ALA A 225 -14.55 -2.03 -17.14
CA ALA A 225 -14.33 -2.85 -15.93
C ALA A 225 -14.50 -4.35 -16.21
N GLY A 226 -15.51 -4.73 -17.02
CA GLY A 226 -15.69 -6.09 -17.51
C GLY A 226 -14.52 -6.58 -18.37
N GLY A 227 -14.06 -5.75 -19.32
CA GLY A 227 -12.90 -6.04 -20.16
C GLY A 227 -11.61 -6.20 -19.36
N LEU A 228 -11.39 -5.39 -18.31
CA LEU A 228 -10.25 -5.51 -17.41
C LEU A 228 -10.28 -6.83 -16.62
N LEU A 229 -11.45 -7.22 -16.11
CA LEU A 229 -11.61 -8.48 -15.39
C LEU A 229 -11.37 -9.68 -16.31
N ALA A 230 -12.05 -9.72 -17.46
CA ALA A 230 -11.96 -10.84 -18.39
C ALA A 230 -10.59 -10.92 -19.07
N GLY A 231 -10.07 -9.80 -19.58
CA GLY A 231 -8.76 -9.72 -20.21
C GLY A 231 -7.62 -9.93 -19.23
N GLY A 232 -7.72 -9.39 -18.01
CA GLY A 232 -6.77 -9.64 -16.93
C GLY A 232 -6.74 -11.12 -16.54
N LEU A 233 -7.90 -11.77 -16.41
CA LEU A 233 -8.01 -13.19 -16.10
C LEU A 233 -7.44 -14.06 -17.22
N ALA A 234 -7.79 -13.77 -18.48
CA ALA A 234 -7.26 -14.48 -19.63
C ALA A 234 -5.73 -14.38 -19.70
N LEU A 235 -5.18 -13.16 -19.56
CA LEU A 235 -3.74 -12.96 -19.52
C LEU A 235 -3.11 -13.73 -18.36
N PHE A 236 -3.66 -13.61 -17.14
CA PHE A 236 -3.16 -14.31 -15.96
C PHE A 236 -3.09 -15.83 -16.17
N VAL A 237 -4.16 -16.43 -16.72
CA VAL A 237 -4.21 -17.86 -17.02
C VAL A 237 -3.19 -18.26 -18.08
N VAL A 238 -3.02 -17.47 -19.16
CA VAL A 238 -2.01 -17.73 -20.19
C VAL A 238 -0.60 -17.66 -19.60
N LEU A 239 -0.29 -16.64 -18.80
CA LEU A 239 1.01 -16.50 -18.15
C LEU A 239 1.29 -17.68 -17.21
N LEU A 240 0.29 -18.12 -16.44
CA LEU A 240 0.42 -19.20 -15.48
C LEU A 240 0.57 -20.56 -16.16
N VAL A 241 -0.39 -20.91 -17.02
CA VAL A 241 -0.58 -22.26 -17.53
C VAL A 241 0.27 -22.51 -18.77
N VAL A 242 0.39 -21.52 -19.66
CA VAL A 242 1.10 -21.66 -20.95
C VAL A 242 2.55 -21.23 -20.79
N LEU A 243 2.80 -20.01 -20.29
CA LEU A 243 4.17 -19.45 -20.19
C LEU A 243 4.90 -19.82 -18.88
N LYS A 244 4.27 -20.64 -18.03
CA LYS A 244 4.84 -21.20 -16.80
C LYS A 244 5.45 -20.14 -15.88
N TYR A 245 4.80 -18.99 -15.76
CA TYR A 245 5.17 -18.00 -14.73
C TYR A 245 4.94 -18.61 -13.34
N PRO A 246 5.70 -18.18 -12.32
CA PRO A 246 5.53 -18.68 -10.96
C PRO A 246 4.10 -18.49 -10.45
N VAL A 247 3.58 -19.47 -9.70
CA VAL A 247 2.25 -19.41 -9.07
C VAL A 247 2.21 -18.30 -8.02
N SER A 248 3.25 -18.21 -7.19
CA SER A 248 3.36 -17.16 -6.17
C SER A 248 3.60 -15.79 -6.82
N LEU A 249 2.79 -14.80 -6.44
CA LEU A 249 3.02 -13.41 -6.88
C LEU A 249 4.06 -12.67 -6.03
N VAL A 250 4.34 -13.16 -4.83
CA VAL A 250 5.43 -12.67 -3.97
C VAL A 250 6.69 -13.51 -4.15
N SER A 251 7.85 -12.94 -3.85
CA SER A 251 9.13 -13.66 -3.91
C SER A 251 9.14 -14.82 -2.92
N VAL A 252 9.46 -16.02 -3.41
CA VAL A 252 9.69 -17.21 -2.58
C VAL A 252 11.19 -17.42 -2.43
N PRO A 253 11.73 -17.54 -1.20
CA PRO A 253 13.16 -17.79 -1.00
C PRO A 253 13.62 -19.06 -1.73
N GLY A 254 14.69 -18.94 -2.52
CA GLY A 254 15.24 -20.06 -3.30
C GLY A 254 14.61 -20.28 -4.68
N ALA A 255 13.54 -19.56 -5.03
CA ALA A 255 12.95 -19.65 -6.36
C ALA A 255 13.79 -18.90 -7.41
N MET A 256 13.99 -19.53 -8.57
CA MET A 256 14.74 -18.96 -9.71
C MET A 256 14.04 -17.74 -10.34
N ARG A 257 12.70 -17.72 -10.34
CA ARG A 257 11.89 -16.64 -10.92
C ARG A 257 10.96 -16.06 -9.85
N SER A 258 10.80 -14.74 -9.84
CA SER A 258 9.86 -14.02 -8.98
C SER A 258 8.97 -13.09 -9.80
N ASN A 259 7.72 -12.95 -9.38
CA ASN A 259 6.74 -12.04 -9.96
C ASN A 259 6.72 -10.66 -9.29
N SER A 260 7.38 -10.46 -8.13
CA SER A 260 7.31 -9.20 -7.37
C SER A 260 8.62 -8.43 -7.31
N ASN A 261 9.76 -9.09 -7.50
CA ASN A 261 11.07 -8.43 -7.45
C ASN A 261 12.07 -9.10 -8.42
N PRO A 262 12.25 -8.56 -9.64
CA PRO A 262 11.48 -7.47 -10.26
C PRO A 262 10.05 -7.87 -10.68
N PRO A 263 9.07 -6.93 -10.71
CA PRO A 263 7.70 -7.19 -11.13
C PRO A 263 7.61 -7.85 -12.51
N SER A 264 6.77 -8.86 -12.65
CA SER A 264 6.49 -9.50 -13.95
C SER A 264 5.14 -9.05 -14.50
N LEU A 265 4.79 -9.49 -15.71
CA LEU A 265 3.51 -9.24 -16.37
C LEU A 265 2.31 -9.81 -15.59
N MET A 266 2.55 -10.72 -14.63
CA MET A 266 1.53 -11.16 -13.69
C MET A 266 0.98 -10.03 -12.80
N VAL A 267 1.80 -9.03 -12.48
CA VAL A 267 1.40 -7.91 -11.63
C VAL A 267 0.32 -7.05 -12.28
N PRO A 268 0.47 -6.53 -13.51
CA PRO A 268 -0.60 -5.79 -14.18
C PRO A 268 -1.80 -6.69 -14.52
N ALA A 269 -1.59 -7.99 -14.82
CA ALA A 269 -2.71 -8.92 -15.02
C ALA A 269 -3.58 -9.06 -13.77
N LEU A 270 -2.97 -9.29 -12.60
CA LEU A 270 -3.69 -9.33 -11.33
C LEU A 270 -4.34 -7.98 -11.01
N ALA A 271 -3.64 -6.87 -11.23
CA ALA A 271 -4.20 -5.54 -10.99
C ALA A 271 -5.44 -5.28 -11.85
N ALA A 272 -5.48 -5.76 -13.10
CA ALA A 272 -6.65 -5.68 -13.97
C ALA A 272 -7.82 -6.53 -13.45
N ILE A 273 -7.56 -7.77 -13.00
CA ILE A 273 -8.57 -8.64 -12.37
C ILE A 273 -9.17 -7.95 -11.14
N GLN A 274 -8.33 -7.52 -10.21
CA GLN A 274 -8.76 -6.91 -8.96
C GLN A 274 -9.49 -5.59 -9.20
N ALA A 275 -9.00 -4.73 -10.10
CA ALA A 275 -9.64 -3.46 -10.42
C ALA A 275 -10.99 -3.66 -11.13
N GLY A 276 -11.04 -4.53 -12.13
CA GLY A 276 -12.28 -4.88 -12.84
C GLY A 276 -13.33 -5.45 -11.89
N GLY A 277 -12.95 -6.44 -11.08
CA GLY A 277 -13.81 -7.04 -10.05
C GLY A 277 -14.32 -6.01 -9.04
N ALA A 278 -13.43 -5.17 -8.49
CA ALA A 278 -13.79 -4.12 -7.54
C ALA A 278 -14.80 -3.12 -8.14
N LEU A 279 -14.55 -2.65 -9.36
CA LEU A 279 -15.43 -1.69 -10.04
C LEU A 279 -16.81 -2.27 -10.36
N LEU A 280 -16.86 -3.54 -10.78
CA LEU A 280 -18.12 -4.26 -11.01
C LEU A 280 -18.90 -4.52 -9.70
N MET A 281 -18.19 -4.66 -8.59
CA MET A 281 -18.77 -4.86 -7.25
C MET A 281 -19.04 -3.54 -6.50
N ARG A 282 -18.90 -2.37 -7.15
CA ARG A 282 -19.06 -1.05 -6.51
C ARG A 282 -20.28 -0.95 -5.61
N GLU A 283 -21.46 -1.23 -6.15
CA GLU A 283 -22.72 -1.08 -5.41
C GLU A 283 -22.79 -1.99 -4.18
N ARG A 284 -22.20 -3.19 -4.24
CA ARG A 284 -22.14 -4.13 -3.11
C ARG A 284 -21.21 -3.60 -2.02
N ILE A 285 -20.03 -3.12 -2.43
CA ILE A 285 -19.04 -2.53 -1.53
C ILE A 285 -19.61 -1.27 -0.86
N GLU A 286 -20.24 -0.38 -1.63
CA GLU A 286 -20.87 0.83 -1.08
C GLU A 286 -22.02 0.51 -0.12
N ARG A 287 -22.86 -0.49 -0.42
CA ARG A 287 -23.90 -0.96 0.52
C ARG A 287 -23.30 -1.44 1.84
N LEU A 288 -22.21 -2.20 1.79
CA LEU A 288 -21.51 -2.64 3.00
C LEU A 288 -20.95 -1.44 3.79
N LEU A 289 -20.37 -0.45 3.10
CA LEU A 289 -19.80 0.77 3.68
C LEU A 289 -20.83 1.80 4.16
N ARG A 290 -22.13 1.56 3.91
CA ARG A 290 -23.20 2.33 4.57
C ARG A 290 -23.35 1.96 6.05
N ARG A 291 -22.91 0.76 6.46
CA ARG A 291 -22.95 0.32 7.86
C ARG A 291 -21.96 1.14 8.71
N PRO A 292 -22.41 1.85 9.76
CA PRO A 292 -21.56 2.77 10.54
C PRO A 292 -20.31 2.13 11.12
N ARG A 293 -20.41 0.89 11.63
CA ARG A 293 -19.28 0.14 12.20
C ARG A 293 -18.20 -0.17 11.16
N VAL A 294 -18.61 -0.60 9.96
CA VAL A 294 -17.67 -0.91 8.87
C VAL A 294 -16.98 0.38 8.40
N TRP A 295 -17.76 1.45 8.25
CA TRP A 295 -17.21 2.75 7.87
C TRP A 295 -16.22 3.29 8.90
N ALA A 296 -16.51 3.15 10.20
CA ALA A 296 -15.61 3.58 11.26
C ALA A 296 -14.25 2.87 11.18
N VAL A 297 -14.25 1.54 10.96
CA VAL A 297 -13.02 0.76 10.76
C VAL A 297 -12.26 1.25 9.52
N VAL A 298 -12.94 1.41 8.38
CA VAL A 298 -12.33 1.90 7.14
C VAL A 298 -11.74 3.30 7.32
N ALA A 299 -12.45 4.21 7.98
CA ALA A 299 -11.97 5.54 8.27
C ALA A 299 -10.73 5.51 9.18
N ALA A 300 -10.76 4.70 10.25
CA ALA A 300 -9.62 4.55 11.16
C ALA A 300 -8.37 4.00 10.45
N LEU A 301 -8.54 2.96 9.61
CA LEU A 301 -7.47 2.40 8.79
C LEU A 301 -6.88 3.45 7.83
N ASN A 302 -7.73 4.23 7.15
CA ASN A 302 -7.27 5.25 6.22
C ASN A 302 -6.56 6.42 6.92
N LEU A 303 -6.98 6.80 8.12
CA LEU A 303 -6.32 7.84 8.93
C LEU A 303 -4.94 7.39 9.41
N SER A 304 -4.73 6.08 9.56
CA SER A 304 -3.46 5.49 10.03
C SER A 304 -2.72 4.66 9.01
N ALA A 305 -3.03 4.81 7.72
CA ALA A 305 -2.47 3.97 6.68
C ALA A 305 -0.93 3.93 6.70
N MET A 306 -0.30 5.09 6.88
CA MET A 306 1.17 5.19 6.92
C MET A 306 1.76 4.62 8.22
N SER A 307 1.14 4.89 9.37
CA SER A 307 1.59 4.32 10.65
C SER A 307 1.44 2.79 10.65
N ILE A 308 0.29 2.27 10.21
CA ILE A 308 0.06 0.82 10.04
C ILE A 308 1.16 0.21 9.16
N PHE A 309 1.43 0.83 8.01
CA PHE A 309 2.47 0.37 7.10
C PHE A 309 3.85 0.35 7.76
N CYS A 310 4.23 1.37 8.54
CA CYS A 310 5.55 1.41 9.18
C CYS A 310 5.68 0.40 10.34
N TRP A 311 4.60 0.13 11.08
CA TRP A 311 4.67 -0.59 12.35
C TRP A 311 4.19 -2.04 12.31
N HIS A 312 3.45 -2.48 11.28
CA HIS A 312 2.85 -3.81 11.28
C HIS A 312 3.86 -4.98 11.38
N GLN A 313 5.03 -4.87 10.74
CA GLN A 313 6.08 -5.88 10.86
C GLN A 313 6.82 -5.79 12.20
N VAL A 314 6.99 -4.58 12.75
CA VAL A 314 7.55 -4.40 14.09
C VAL A 314 6.63 -5.03 15.14
N ALA A 315 5.30 -4.90 14.98
CA ALA A 315 4.32 -5.55 15.84
C ALA A 315 4.45 -7.09 15.79
N LEU A 316 4.65 -7.66 14.59
CA LEU A 316 4.89 -9.09 14.42
C LEU A 316 6.14 -9.55 15.18
N VAL A 317 7.27 -8.87 14.97
CA VAL A 317 8.52 -9.22 15.66
C VAL A 317 8.40 -9.04 17.17
N GLY A 318 7.80 -7.94 17.63
CA GLY A 318 7.61 -7.67 19.05
C GLY A 318 6.75 -8.72 19.74
N VAL A 319 5.63 -9.12 19.12
CA VAL A 319 4.77 -10.20 19.65
C VAL A 319 5.52 -11.53 19.66
N SER A 320 6.23 -11.87 18.59
CA SER A 320 7.04 -13.10 18.55
C SER A 320 8.18 -13.09 19.58
N GLU A 321 8.82 -11.95 19.82
CA GLU A 321 9.89 -11.83 20.81
C GLU A 321 9.38 -11.98 22.24
N VAL A 322 8.21 -11.42 22.54
CA VAL A 322 7.55 -11.62 23.85
C VAL A 322 7.09 -13.07 23.99
N ALA A 323 6.49 -13.66 22.95
CA ALA A 323 5.99 -15.03 22.95
C ALA A 323 7.09 -16.05 23.28
N ARG A 324 8.32 -15.86 22.77
CA ARG A 324 9.48 -16.71 23.07
C ARG A 324 9.79 -16.86 24.55
N ARG A 325 9.44 -15.88 25.38
CA ARG A 325 9.64 -15.95 26.84
C ARG A 325 8.76 -17.02 27.50
N PHE A 326 7.72 -17.46 26.79
CA PHE A 326 6.81 -18.52 27.19
C PHE A 326 7.08 -19.84 26.44
N GLY A 327 8.23 -19.94 25.75
CA GLY A 327 8.61 -21.07 24.91
C GLY A 327 8.28 -20.86 23.43
N THR A 328 8.52 -21.90 22.63
CA THR A 328 8.21 -21.89 21.19
C THR A 328 6.72 -22.16 20.98
N LEU A 329 5.95 -21.09 20.78
CA LEU A 329 4.50 -21.19 20.56
C LEU A 329 4.20 -21.49 19.08
N PRO A 330 3.19 -22.32 18.78
CA PRO A 330 2.77 -22.60 17.41
C PRO A 330 2.42 -21.32 16.66
N GLY A 331 2.97 -21.17 15.45
CA GLY A 331 2.83 -19.97 14.65
C GLY A 331 3.60 -18.76 15.19
N LEU A 332 4.47 -18.85 16.21
CA LEU A 332 5.31 -17.75 16.73
C LEU A 332 6.67 -18.26 17.23
N GLY A 333 7.52 -18.74 16.33
CA GLY A 333 8.90 -19.15 16.62
C GLY A 333 9.25 -20.54 16.11
N ASP A 334 8.24 -21.32 15.77
CA ASP A 334 8.33 -22.64 15.14
C ASP A 334 8.51 -22.55 13.62
N ALA A 335 8.99 -23.65 13.02
CA ALA A 335 9.16 -23.75 11.58
C ALA A 335 7.80 -23.81 10.86
N PRO A 336 7.61 -23.08 9.74
CA PRO A 336 6.35 -23.09 8.99
C PRO A 336 6.22 -24.31 8.07
N GLY A 337 6.22 -25.51 8.66
CA GLY A 337 6.35 -26.78 7.94
C GLY A 337 5.05 -27.41 7.45
N ASP A 338 3.91 -27.04 8.03
CA ASP A 338 2.61 -27.69 7.75
C ASP A 338 1.43 -26.70 7.80
N GLY A 339 0.23 -27.19 7.48
CA GLY A 339 -1.01 -26.40 7.52
C GLY A 339 -1.49 -26.02 8.93
N GLY A 340 -1.07 -26.76 9.97
CA GLY A 340 -1.34 -26.41 11.36
C GLY A 340 -0.66 -25.10 11.75
N TRP A 341 0.55 -24.86 11.25
CA TRP A 341 1.24 -23.57 11.41
C TRP A 341 0.40 -22.40 10.87
N VAL A 342 -0.25 -22.58 9.71
CA VAL A 342 -1.10 -21.53 9.10
C VAL A 342 -2.28 -21.22 10.00
N ALA A 343 -2.97 -22.24 10.52
CA ALA A 343 -4.10 -22.04 11.44
C ALA A 343 -3.66 -21.34 12.73
N ALA A 344 -2.54 -21.77 13.32
CA ALA A 344 -1.97 -21.14 14.51
C ALA A 344 -1.59 -19.68 14.25
N ARG A 345 -0.92 -19.38 13.12
CA ARG A 345 -0.57 -18.02 12.71
C ARG A 345 -1.80 -17.13 12.56
N LEU A 346 -2.87 -17.63 11.95
CA LEU A 346 -4.13 -16.88 11.81
C LEU A 346 -4.80 -16.61 13.16
N ALA A 347 -4.71 -17.52 14.11
CA ALA A 347 -5.22 -17.32 15.47
C ALA A 347 -4.52 -16.17 16.22
N TRP A 348 -3.29 -15.82 15.84
CA TRP A 348 -2.54 -14.68 16.40
C TRP A 348 -2.93 -13.31 15.81
N TYR A 349 -3.70 -13.24 14.71
CA TYR A 349 -4.04 -11.98 14.05
C TYR A 349 -4.74 -10.96 14.96
N PRO A 350 -5.69 -11.36 15.84
CA PRO A 350 -6.29 -10.42 16.79
C PRO A 350 -5.26 -9.78 17.73
N VAL A 351 -4.31 -10.56 18.24
CA VAL A 351 -3.24 -10.06 19.12
C VAL A 351 -2.32 -9.10 18.36
N LEU A 352 -1.90 -9.49 17.15
CA LEU A 352 -1.10 -8.63 16.27
C LEU A 352 -1.81 -7.31 15.95
N ALA A 353 -3.13 -7.36 15.70
CA ALA A 353 -3.94 -6.17 15.43
C ALA A 353 -4.06 -5.27 16.65
N VAL A 354 -4.23 -5.82 17.85
CA VAL A 354 -4.29 -5.05 19.10
C VAL A 354 -2.96 -4.35 19.38
N VAL A 355 -1.84 -5.09 19.27
CA VAL A 355 -0.50 -4.51 19.47
C VAL A 355 -0.21 -3.42 18.44
N LEU A 356 -0.52 -3.68 17.17
CA LEU A 356 -0.38 -2.69 16.10
C LEU A 356 -1.24 -1.44 16.38
N ALA A 357 -2.49 -1.61 16.81
CA ALA A 357 -3.36 -0.49 17.16
C ALA A 357 -2.76 0.35 18.31
N GLY A 358 -2.21 -0.31 19.34
CA GLY A 358 -1.49 0.35 20.43
C GLY A 358 -0.28 1.16 19.95
N LEU A 359 0.57 0.57 19.10
CA LEU A 359 1.71 1.27 18.49
C LEU A 359 1.27 2.48 17.67
N VAL A 360 0.22 2.33 16.85
CA VAL A 360 -0.33 3.43 16.06
C VAL A 360 -0.84 4.56 16.95
N VAL A 361 -1.56 4.26 18.03
CA VAL A 361 -2.03 5.28 18.99
C VAL A 361 -0.84 6.01 19.64
N LEU A 362 0.19 5.26 20.05
CA LEU A 362 1.39 5.82 20.68
C LEU A 362 2.18 6.74 19.76
N VAL A 363 2.23 6.44 18.46
CA VAL A 363 3.04 7.18 17.48
C VAL A 363 2.25 8.31 16.81
N ARG A 364 0.91 8.22 16.73
CA ARG A 364 0.03 9.28 16.18
C ARG A 364 0.30 10.66 16.79
N ARG A 365 0.61 10.73 18.10
CA ARG A 365 0.93 12.00 18.79
C ARG A 365 2.14 12.73 18.19
N TYR A 366 3.06 11.98 17.58
CA TYR A 366 4.26 12.53 16.93
C TYR A 366 4.07 12.74 15.42
N GLU A 367 3.20 11.95 14.79
CA GLU A 367 2.90 12.03 13.35
C GLU A 367 1.91 13.13 12.98
N HIS A 368 1.19 13.74 13.92
CA HIS A 368 0.30 14.87 13.70
C HIS A 368 0.46 15.92 14.82
N PRO A 369 1.36 16.92 14.67
CA PRO A 369 1.33 18.06 15.57
C PRO A 369 -0.03 18.73 15.42
N VAL A 370 -0.74 18.88 16.53
CA VAL A 370 -1.97 19.69 16.59
C VAL A 370 -1.63 21.05 15.99
N PRO A 371 -2.42 21.58 15.01
CA PRO A 371 -2.24 22.94 14.56
C PRO A 371 -2.27 23.84 15.80
N ARG A 372 -1.18 24.57 16.08
CA ARG A 372 -1.23 25.66 17.06
C ARG A 372 -2.40 26.55 16.64
N GLY A 373 -3.31 26.81 17.58
CA GLY A 373 -4.56 27.54 17.32
C GLY A 373 -4.31 28.87 16.62
N PRO A 374 -5.35 29.50 16.04
CA PRO A 374 -5.21 30.73 15.26
C PRO A 374 -4.42 31.77 16.07
N VAL A 375 -3.31 32.26 15.51
CA VAL A 375 -2.69 33.48 16.00
C VAL A 375 -3.75 34.56 15.86
N GLN A 376 -4.26 35.04 16.99
CA GLN A 376 -5.20 36.15 17.03
C GLN A 376 -4.52 37.34 16.33
N PRO A 377 -5.14 37.93 15.28
CA PRO A 377 -4.59 39.14 14.69
C PRO A 377 -4.55 40.21 15.77
N ALA A 378 -3.40 40.85 15.93
CA ALA A 378 -3.23 41.99 16.80
C ALA A 378 -4.33 43.01 16.50
N LYS A 379 -5.08 43.41 17.52
CA LYS A 379 -6.07 44.49 17.42
C LYS A 379 -5.33 45.73 16.93
N THR A 380 -5.55 46.10 15.67
CA THR A 380 -5.21 47.42 15.16
C THR A 380 -5.96 48.43 16.01
N ALA A 381 -5.24 49.29 16.71
CA ALA A 381 -5.82 50.38 17.49
C ALA A 381 -6.67 51.24 16.55
N ALA A 382 -7.95 51.39 16.88
CA ALA A 382 -8.85 52.30 16.19
C ALA A 382 -8.35 53.73 16.44
N SER A 383 -8.05 54.43 15.36
CA SER A 383 -7.88 55.87 15.31
C SER A 383 -9.15 56.57 15.79
N THR A 384 -9.07 57.23 16.93
CA THR A 384 -10.03 58.25 17.35
C THR A 384 -9.76 59.54 16.57
N GLU A 385 -10.62 59.85 15.61
CA GLU A 385 -10.85 61.23 15.17
C GLU A 385 -12.25 61.66 15.63
N PRO A 386 -12.39 62.78 16.36
CA PRO A 386 -13.64 63.50 16.45
C PRO A 386 -13.64 64.72 15.52
N VAL A 387 -14.55 64.67 14.56
CA VAL A 387 -15.50 65.70 14.12
C VAL A 387 -15.08 67.18 14.27
N SER A 388 -15.00 67.82 13.11
CA SER A 388 -14.96 69.26 12.83
C SER A 388 -16.01 70.10 13.58
N HIS A 389 -15.58 71.26 14.08
CA HIS A 389 -16.42 72.45 14.26
C HIS A 389 -16.08 73.49 13.20
#